data_AF-A0A9E3AR21-F1
#
_entry.id   AF-A0A9E3AR21-F1
#
_cell.length_a   1.000
_cell.length_b   1.000
_cell.length_c   1.000
_cell.angle_alpha   90.00
_cell.angle_beta   90.00
_cell.angle_gamma   90.00
#
_symmetry.space_group_name_H-M   'P 1'
#
loop_
_entity.id
_entity.type
_entity.pdbx_description
1 polymer ?
#
loop_
_entity_poly.entity_id
_entity_poly.type
_entity_poly.pdbx_seq_one_letter_code
_entity_poly.pdbx_strand_id
1 'polypeptide(L)'
;EFARAPGFSDPESRERIPDPNDPATFETSRWTEGAPDAAEWRAFITEHLAVRRRRLTPRLLGARGLGAEAIGNKAVLARWRLGDGAVLTLAANLDETPVDGASFPAHAPLLGSRQDGEPLNAFTTLAWITP
;
A
#
# COMPACT_ATOMS: atom_id res chain seq x y z
N GLU A 1 5.98 8.28 -26.64
CA GLU A 1 5.49 8.20 -25.24
C GLU A 1 6.56 8.48 -24.17
N PHE A 2 7.85 8.16 -24.35
CA PHE A 2 8.85 8.33 -23.27
C PHE A 2 9.64 9.67 -23.25
N ALA A 3 9.49 10.53 -24.27
CA ALA A 3 10.28 11.76 -24.40
C ALA A 3 10.00 12.84 -23.33
N ARG A 4 8.93 12.70 -22.54
CA ARG A 4 8.54 13.66 -21.49
C ARG A 4 8.91 13.22 -20.07
N ALA A 5 9.46 12.02 -19.90
CA ALA A 5 9.94 11.56 -18.60
C ALA A 5 11.29 12.24 -18.30
N PRO A 6 11.50 12.85 -17.11
CA PRO A 6 12.71 13.62 -16.79
C PRO A 6 14.02 12.84 -16.99
N GLY A 7 14.02 11.52 -16.72
CA GLY A 7 15.17 10.65 -16.95
C GLY A 7 15.52 10.41 -18.42
N PHE A 8 14.62 10.73 -19.34
CA PHE A 8 14.78 10.58 -20.79
C PHE A 8 14.93 11.92 -21.52
N SER A 9 14.88 13.08 -20.84
CA SER A 9 15.05 14.40 -21.48
C SER A 9 16.47 14.94 -21.41
N ASP A 10 17.22 14.55 -20.37
CA ASP A 10 18.59 14.98 -20.12
C ASP A 10 19.62 14.02 -20.77
N PRO A 11 20.56 14.52 -21.60
CA PRO A 11 21.57 13.69 -22.26
C PRO A 11 22.42 12.85 -21.30
N GLU A 12 22.84 13.40 -20.16
CA GLU A 12 23.63 12.65 -19.16
C GLU A 12 22.81 11.56 -18.48
N SER A 13 21.51 11.80 -18.27
CA SER A 13 20.59 10.79 -17.74
C SER A 13 20.34 9.66 -18.72
N ARG A 14 20.31 9.94 -20.04
CA ARG A 14 20.18 8.90 -21.08
C ARG A 14 21.38 7.98 -21.15
N GLU A 15 22.59 8.49 -20.95
CA GLU A 15 23.81 7.68 -20.91
C GLU A 15 23.83 6.69 -19.74
N ARG A 16 23.08 6.97 -18.66
CA ARG A 16 22.93 6.08 -17.50
C ARG A 16 21.84 5.03 -17.66
N ILE A 17 20.98 5.11 -18.68
CA ILE A 17 19.93 4.13 -18.91
C ILE A 17 20.59 2.87 -19.50
N PRO A 18 20.48 1.70 -18.85
CA PRO A 18 21.02 0.46 -19.41
C PRO A 18 20.41 0.19 -20.80
N ASP A 19 21.24 -0.21 -21.77
CA ASP A 19 20.76 -0.58 -23.11
C ASP A 19 19.82 -1.79 -22.98
N PRO A 20 18.55 -1.69 -23.42
CA PRO A 20 17.60 -2.79 -23.32
C PRO A 20 18.00 -4.02 -24.14
N ASN A 21 18.87 -3.88 -25.16
CA ASN A 21 19.36 -4.99 -25.99
C ASN A 21 20.70 -5.56 -25.50
N ASP A 22 21.35 -4.94 -24.50
CA ASP A 22 22.56 -5.50 -23.90
C ASP A 22 22.18 -6.72 -23.02
N PRO A 23 22.74 -7.91 -23.27
CA PRO A 23 22.53 -9.07 -22.42
C PRO A 23 22.79 -8.82 -20.92
N ALA A 24 23.70 -7.92 -20.57
CA ALA A 24 23.97 -7.56 -19.18
C ALA A 24 22.76 -6.92 -18.48
N THR A 25 21.94 -6.15 -19.21
CA THR A 25 20.69 -5.56 -18.70
C THR A 25 19.68 -6.65 -18.34
N PHE A 26 19.62 -7.73 -19.12
CA PHE A 26 18.80 -8.89 -18.79
C PHE A 26 19.34 -9.60 -17.54
N GLU A 27 20.64 -9.90 -17.49
CA GLU A 27 21.23 -10.65 -16.38
C GLU A 27 21.09 -9.94 -15.04
N THR A 28 21.24 -8.61 -15.00
CA THR A 28 21.03 -7.80 -13.78
C THR A 28 19.57 -7.70 -13.33
N SER A 29 18.62 -7.94 -14.24
CA SER A 29 17.18 -7.94 -13.95
C SER A 29 16.68 -9.32 -13.48
N ARG A 30 17.52 -10.35 -13.53
CA ARG A 30 17.13 -11.69 -13.07
C ARG A 30 16.91 -11.68 -11.57
N TRP A 31 15.83 -12.32 -11.17
CA TRP A 31 15.59 -12.59 -9.77
C TRP A 31 16.71 -13.47 -9.21
N THR A 32 17.31 -13.03 -8.11
CA THR A 32 18.33 -13.77 -7.36
C THR A 32 17.76 -14.24 -6.03
N GLU A 33 18.13 -15.46 -5.64
CA GLU A 33 17.88 -15.96 -4.29
C GLU A 33 18.82 -15.26 -3.30
N GLY A 34 18.38 -15.12 -2.05
CA GLY A 34 19.27 -14.72 -0.95
C GLY A 34 19.30 -13.23 -0.60
N ALA A 35 18.30 -12.43 -1.01
CA ALA A 35 18.11 -11.12 -0.39
C ALA A 35 17.93 -11.30 1.14
N PRO A 36 18.63 -10.52 1.99
CA PRO A 36 18.65 -10.74 3.44
C PRO A 36 17.25 -10.76 4.10
N ASP A 37 16.30 -10.01 3.53
CA ASP A 37 14.93 -9.82 3.99
C ASP A 37 13.89 -10.67 3.23
N ALA A 38 14.33 -11.53 2.31
CA ALA A 38 13.42 -12.29 1.44
C ALA A 38 12.42 -13.17 2.21
N ALA A 39 12.86 -13.81 3.30
CA ALA A 39 12.00 -14.66 4.12
C ALA A 39 10.95 -13.83 4.88
N GLU A 40 11.34 -12.68 5.42
CA GLU A 40 10.45 -11.75 6.11
C GLU A 40 9.39 -11.19 5.16
N TRP A 41 9.80 -10.69 3.99
CA TRP A 41 8.87 -10.22 2.96
C TRP A 41 7.91 -11.30 2.47
N ARG A 42 8.40 -12.52 2.27
CA ARG A 42 7.54 -13.65 1.88
C ARG A 42 6.50 -13.93 2.95
N ALA A 43 6.88 -13.96 4.23
CA ALA A 43 5.95 -14.15 5.33
C ALA A 43 4.92 -13.01 5.39
N PHE A 44 5.39 -11.76 5.34
CA PHE A 44 4.56 -10.55 5.36
C PHE A 44 3.51 -10.55 4.23
N ILE A 45 3.93 -10.77 2.98
CA ILE A 45 3.02 -10.80 1.82
C ILE A 45 2.06 -11.98 1.90
N THR A 46 2.53 -13.15 2.33
CA THR A 46 1.69 -14.34 2.48
C THR A 46 0.57 -14.11 3.49
N GLU A 47 0.87 -13.48 4.64
CA GLU A 47 -0.12 -13.12 5.65
C GLU A 47 -1.18 -12.15 5.09
N HIS A 48 -0.75 -11.10 4.38
CA HIS A 48 -1.65 -10.11 3.78
C HIS A 48 -2.57 -10.75 2.72
N LEU A 49 -2.03 -11.63 1.88
CA LEU A 49 -2.83 -12.37 0.89
C LEU A 49 -3.82 -13.33 1.57
N ALA A 50 -3.44 -13.96 2.67
CA ALA A 50 -4.34 -14.81 3.45
C ALA A 50 -5.50 -14.01 4.05
N VAL A 51 -5.22 -12.83 4.62
CA VAL A 51 -6.27 -11.91 5.12
C VAL A 51 -7.19 -11.48 3.98
N ARG A 52 -6.64 -11.04 2.85
CA ARG A 52 -7.43 -10.65 1.67
C ARG A 52 -8.34 -11.78 1.20
N ARG A 53 -7.81 -12.99 1.08
CA ARG A 53 -8.56 -14.17 0.64
C ARG A 53 -9.71 -14.52 1.60
N ARG A 54 -9.45 -14.50 2.91
CA ARG A 54 -10.40 -14.94 3.93
C ARG A 54 -11.44 -13.89 4.31
N ARG A 55 -11.06 -12.60 4.32
CA ARG A 55 -11.85 -11.53 4.96
C ARG A 55 -12.44 -10.52 3.97
N LEU A 56 -11.80 -10.34 2.82
CA LEU A 56 -12.22 -9.33 1.84
C LEU A 56 -12.84 -9.96 0.60
N THR A 57 -12.17 -10.92 -0.03
CA THR A 57 -12.57 -11.52 -1.31
C THR A 57 -14.04 -12.00 -1.34
N PRO A 58 -14.57 -12.69 -0.31
CA PRO A 58 -15.96 -13.14 -0.32
C PRO A 58 -16.99 -12.00 -0.36
N ARG A 59 -16.58 -10.78 -0.01
CA ARG A 59 -17.43 -9.60 0.14
C ARG A 59 -17.26 -8.59 -1.00
N LEU A 60 -16.38 -8.86 -1.97
CA LEU A 60 -16.04 -7.90 -3.02
C LEU A 60 -17.14 -7.73 -4.08
N LEU A 61 -17.93 -8.77 -4.34
CA LEU A 61 -18.99 -8.69 -5.33
C LEU A 61 -20.05 -7.66 -4.90
N GLY A 62 -20.24 -6.60 -5.68
CA GLY A 62 -21.16 -5.50 -5.34
C GLY A 62 -20.55 -4.42 -4.42
N ALA A 63 -19.25 -4.51 -4.13
CA ALA A 63 -18.55 -3.48 -3.38
C ALA A 63 -18.51 -2.15 -4.16
N ARG A 64 -18.64 -1.03 -3.45
CA ARG A 64 -18.60 0.32 -4.02
C ARG A 64 -17.88 1.30 -3.10
N GLY A 65 -17.21 2.28 -3.69
CA GLY A 65 -16.56 3.36 -2.95
C GLY A 65 -17.59 4.21 -2.20
N LEU A 66 -17.27 4.55 -0.95
CA LEU A 66 -18.00 5.55 -0.16
C LEU A 66 -17.28 6.91 -0.17
N GLY A 67 -16.01 6.94 -0.57
CA GLY A 67 -15.20 8.14 -0.66
C GLY A 67 -13.81 7.94 -0.07
N ALA A 68 -12.97 8.95 -0.26
CA ALA A 68 -11.67 9.06 0.38
C ALA A 68 -11.43 10.52 0.75
N GLU A 69 -10.72 10.73 1.85
CA GLU A 69 -10.35 12.05 2.36
C GLU A 69 -8.87 12.08 2.72
N ALA A 70 -8.22 13.22 2.43
CA ALA A 70 -6.89 13.49 2.94
C ALA A 70 -7.01 13.84 4.43
N ILE A 71 -6.34 13.07 5.28
CA ILE A 71 -6.34 13.27 6.74
C ILE A 71 -5.04 13.93 7.22
N GLY A 72 -4.10 14.17 6.31
CA GLY A 72 -2.83 14.85 6.55
C GLY A 72 -2.12 15.12 5.22
N ASN A 73 -0.90 15.64 5.27
CA ASN A 73 -0.12 16.02 4.09
C ASN A 73 0.12 14.84 3.12
N LYS A 74 0.56 13.69 3.66
CA LYS A 74 0.73 12.43 2.91
C LYS A 74 -0.09 11.29 3.53
N ALA A 75 -1.29 11.59 4.01
CA ALA A 75 -2.14 10.61 4.67
C ALA A 75 -3.57 10.61 4.14
N VAL A 76 -4.15 9.42 4.00
CA VAL A 76 -5.46 9.19 3.40
C VAL A 76 -6.30 8.23 4.24
N LEU A 77 -7.61 8.50 4.30
CA LEU A 77 -8.61 7.60 4.83
C LEU A 77 -9.64 7.30 3.73
N ALA A 78 -9.78 6.04 3.36
CA ALA A 78 -10.65 5.60 2.28
C ALA A 78 -11.64 4.55 2.76
N ARG A 79 -12.87 4.61 2.24
CA ARG A 79 -13.97 3.73 2.66
C ARG A 79 -14.69 3.10 1.47
N TRP A 80 -15.09 1.85 1.63
CA TRP A 80 -15.92 1.11 0.67
C TRP A 80 -17.03 0.38 1.40
N ARG A 81 -18.23 0.41 0.84
CA ARG A 81 -19.30 -0.51 1.25
C ARG A 81 -19.14 -1.79 0.46
N LEU A 82 -19.00 -2.90 1.15
CA LEU A 82 -18.84 -4.24 0.60
C LEU A 82 -20.20 -4.83 0.18
N GLY A 83 -20.16 -5.96 -0.53
CA GLY A 83 -21.34 -6.66 -1.05
C GLY A 83 -22.33 -7.14 0.01
N ASP A 84 -21.83 -7.43 1.21
CA ASP A 84 -22.62 -7.83 2.38
C ASP A 84 -23.09 -6.63 3.22
N GLY A 85 -22.85 -5.40 2.78
CA GLY A 85 -23.23 -4.17 3.48
C GLY A 85 -22.17 -3.64 4.45
N ALA A 86 -21.22 -4.48 4.86
CA ALA A 86 -20.11 -4.11 5.73
C ALA A 86 -19.26 -2.97 5.12
N VAL A 87 -18.55 -2.22 5.96
CA VAL A 87 -17.67 -1.14 5.52
C VAL A 87 -16.21 -1.51 5.70
N LEU A 88 -15.47 -1.56 4.59
CA LEU A 88 -14.00 -1.56 4.61
C LEU A 88 -13.53 -0.11 4.80
N THR A 89 -12.73 0.13 5.83
CA THR A 89 -12.01 1.39 6.05
C THR A 89 -10.52 1.12 5.97
N LEU A 90 -9.77 1.93 5.21
CA LEU A 90 -8.32 1.87 5.13
C LEU A 90 -7.73 3.25 5.42
N ALA A 91 -6.81 3.33 6.37
CA ALA A 91 -6.03 4.52 6.67
C ALA A 91 -4.57 4.27 6.33
N ALA A 92 -3.91 5.19 5.64
CA ALA A 92 -2.48 5.11 5.35
C ALA A 92 -1.84 6.46 5.58
N ASN A 93 -0.77 6.50 6.39
CA ASN A 93 0.10 7.65 6.56
C ASN A 93 1.45 7.31 5.93
N LEU A 94 1.80 8.04 4.87
CA LEU A 94 3.06 7.91 4.15
C LEU A 94 4.04 9.03 4.50
N ASP A 95 3.69 9.87 5.47
CA ASP A 95 4.58 10.89 6.01
C ASP A 95 5.38 10.37 7.21
N GLU A 96 6.44 11.11 7.52
CA GLU A 96 7.29 10.88 8.69
C GLU A 96 6.69 11.44 9.99
N THR A 97 5.60 12.22 9.88
CA THR A 97 4.90 12.81 11.02
C THR A 97 3.58 12.08 11.30
N PRO A 98 3.23 11.78 12.57
CA PRO A 98 1.92 11.25 12.93
C PRO A 98 0.78 12.19 12.53
N VAL A 99 -0.41 11.62 12.34
CA VAL A 99 -1.64 12.35 12.06
C VAL A 99 -2.59 12.25 13.25
N ASP A 100 -2.85 13.41 13.86
CA ASP A 100 -3.81 13.57 14.96
C ASP A 100 -5.22 13.92 14.44
N GLY A 101 -6.23 13.74 15.30
CA GLY A 101 -7.59 14.26 15.07
C GLY A 101 -8.42 13.52 14.02
N ALA A 102 -7.85 12.55 13.30
CA ALA A 102 -8.60 11.66 12.42
C ALA A 102 -9.46 10.68 13.22
N SER A 103 -10.72 10.48 12.79
CA SER A 103 -11.63 9.52 13.41
C SER A 103 -11.55 8.16 12.72
N PHE A 104 -11.37 7.10 13.51
CA PHE A 104 -11.27 5.73 13.05
C PHE A 104 -12.34 4.85 13.71
N PRO A 105 -12.65 3.67 13.15
CA PRO A 105 -13.49 2.70 13.84
C PRO A 105 -12.92 2.34 15.22
N ALA A 106 -13.78 2.27 16.24
CA ALA A 106 -13.39 2.00 17.63
C ALA A 106 -12.87 0.57 17.88
N HIS A 107 -13.05 -0.34 16.93
CA HIS A 107 -12.57 -1.71 17.03
C HIS A 107 -11.09 -1.83 16.64
N ALA A 108 -10.42 -2.86 17.16
CA ALA A 108 -9.06 -3.18 16.72
C ALA A 108 -9.00 -3.40 15.20
N PRO A 109 -7.97 -2.87 14.52
CA PRO A 109 -7.81 -3.06 13.08
C PRO A 109 -7.58 -4.53 12.74
N LEU A 110 -8.05 -4.93 11.55
CA LEU A 110 -7.77 -6.21 10.92
C LEU A 110 -6.32 -6.33 10.46
N LEU A 111 -5.71 -5.21 10.05
CA LEU A 111 -4.31 -5.11 9.62
C LEU A 111 -3.63 -3.96 10.35
N GLY A 112 -2.42 -4.21 10.84
CA GLY A 112 -1.67 -3.28 11.69
C GLY A 112 -2.17 -3.28 13.14
N SER A 113 -1.62 -2.38 13.95
CA SER A 113 -1.98 -2.21 15.35
C SER A 113 -2.15 -0.73 15.68
N ARG A 114 -3.20 -0.42 16.43
CA ARG A 114 -3.48 0.92 16.96
C ARG A 114 -4.38 0.79 18.19
N GLN A 115 -4.12 1.60 19.21
CA GLN A 115 -5.01 1.76 20.37
C GLN A 115 -5.98 2.92 20.11
N ASP A 116 -7.14 2.89 20.75
CA ASP A 116 -8.11 3.98 20.60
C ASP A 116 -7.54 5.29 21.19
N GLY A 117 -7.85 6.42 20.55
CA GLY A 117 -7.30 7.73 20.90
C GLY A 117 -5.87 8.03 20.41
N GLU A 118 -5.08 7.02 20.01
CA GLU A 118 -3.73 7.26 19.47
C GLU A 118 -3.77 7.88 18.07
N PRO A 119 -2.77 8.69 17.66
CA PRO A 119 -2.67 9.15 16.28
C PRO A 119 -2.50 8.01 15.28
N LEU A 120 -2.64 8.32 14.00
CA LEU A 120 -2.11 7.47 12.95
C LEU A 120 -0.62 7.73 12.79
N ASN A 121 0.20 6.84 13.33
CA ASN A 121 1.66 6.95 13.32
C ASN A 121 2.24 7.10 11.90
N ALA A 122 3.46 7.62 11.84
CA ALA A 122 4.26 7.69 10.62
C ALA A 122 4.38 6.32 9.94
N PHE A 123 4.42 6.31 8.61
CA PHE A 123 4.60 5.10 7.77
C PHE A 123 3.70 3.90 8.13
N THR A 124 2.48 4.17 8.60
CA THR A 124 1.55 3.15 9.07
C THR A 124 0.38 3.00 8.10
N THR A 125 -0.05 1.75 7.88
CA THR A 125 -1.31 1.43 7.20
C THR A 125 -2.17 0.57 8.13
N LEU A 126 -3.44 0.97 8.30
CA LEU A 126 -4.43 0.27 9.09
C LEU A 126 -5.65 -0.07 8.23
N ALA A 127 -6.28 -1.20 8.50
CA ALA A 127 -7.54 -1.56 7.84
C ALA A 127 -8.56 -2.14 8.83
N TRP A 128 -9.83 -1.84 8.61
CA TRP A 128 -10.96 -2.36 9.38
C TRP A 128 -12.03 -2.90 8.44
N ILE A 129 -12.77 -3.91 8.90
CA ILE A 129 -14.06 -4.25 8.31
C ILE A 129 -15.09 -4.23 9.44
N THR A 130 -16.01 -3.26 9.39
CA THR A 130 -17.10 -3.11 10.36
C THR A 130 -18.43 -3.51 9.72
N PRO A 131 -19.40 -3.99 10.50
CA PRO A 131 -20.76 -4.23 10.01
C PRO A 131 -21.39 -2.99 9.36
#